data_AF-A0A2P6QDA3-F1
#
_entry.id   AF-A0A2P6QDA3-F1
#
_cell.length_a   1.000
_cell.length_b   1.000
_cell.length_c   1.000
_cell.angle_alpha   90.00
_cell.angle_beta   90.00
_cell.angle_gamma   90.00
#
_symmetry.space_group_name_H-M   'P 1'
#
loop_
_entity.id
_entity.type
_entity.pdbx_description
1 polymer ?
#
loop_
_entity_poly.entity_id
_entity_poly.type
_entity_poly.pdbx_seq_one_letter_code
_entity_poly.pdbx_strand_id
1 'polypeptide(L)'
;MDLQFSSFHVILTFSLFVIMVLKIASRGKTKSSSSNLPPGPRKLPFIGNIHQLAGSLPHHSLRNLAKKYGPFMHLRLGEVSTVVVSSAEFAREVMKTHDATFASRPHLLAATIVSYNATNIVFAKYGDYWRQLRKFAH
;
A
#
# COMPACT_ATOMS: atom_id res chain seq x y z
N MET A 1 -25.60 -10.87 -36.05
CA MET A 1 -24.32 -10.25 -36.46
C MET A 1 -23.24 -11.03 -35.74
N ASP A 2 -22.77 -12.10 -36.36
CA ASP A 2 -21.75 -12.96 -35.76
C ASP A 2 -20.41 -12.22 -35.80
N LEU A 3 -19.88 -11.90 -34.61
CA LEU A 3 -18.57 -11.33 -34.44
C LEU A 3 -17.52 -12.39 -34.78
N GLN A 4 -17.29 -12.60 -36.08
CA GLN A 4 -16.30 -13.52 -36.62
C GLN A 4 -14.91 -12.88 -36.48
N PHE A 5 -14.43 -12.77 -35.25
CA PHE A 5 -13.06 -12.34 -34.98
C PHE A 5 -12.09 -13.37 -35.59
N SER A 6 -11.38 -12.98 -36.64
CA SER A 6 -10.31 -13.81 -37.21
C SER A 6 -9.31 -14.18 -36.11
N SER A 7 -9.02 -15.47 -35.96
CA SER A 7 -8.10 -16.01 -34.93
C SER A 7 -6.75 -15.29 -34.90
N PHE A 8 -6.35 -14.70 -36.03
CA PHE A 8 -5.17 -13.84 -36.14
C PHE A 8 -5.22 -12.62 -35.21
N HIS A 9 -6.36 -11.92 -35.11
CA HIS A 9 -6.49 -10.74 -34.25
C HIS A 9 -6.40 -11.11 -32.77
N VAL A 10 -6.93 -12.27 -32.38
CA VAL A 10 -6.83 -12.78 -30.99
C VAL A 10 -5.38 -13.09 -30.64
N ILE A 11 -4.65 -13.76 -31.53
CA ILE A 11 -3.23 -14.08 -31.32
C ILE A 11 -2.38 -12.80 -31.28
N LEU A 12 -2.65 -11.85 -32.18
CA LEU A 12 -1.92 -10.58 -32.23
C LEU A 12 -2.12 -9.77 -30.94
N THR A 13 -3.35 -9.61 -30.48
CA THR A 13 -3.65 -8.88 -29.23
C THR A 13 -3.04 -9.55 -28.01
N PHE A 14 -3.10 -10.88 -27.92
CA PHE A 14 -2.46 -11.64 -26.85
C PHE A 14 -0.93 -11.48 -26.85
N SER A 15 -0.28 -11.59 -28.01
CA SER A 15 1.17 -11.44 -28.13
C SER A 15 1.65 -10.04 -27.74
N LEU A 16 0.92 -8.99 -28.18
CA LEU A 16 1.19 -7.61 -27.79
C LEU A 16 1.02 -7.41 -26.28
N PHE A 17 -0.01 -7.99 -25.67
CA PHE A 17 -0.22 -7.96 -24.23
C PHE A 17 0.94 -8.63 -23.48
N VAL A 18 1.39 -9.82 -23.91
CA VAL A 18 2.54 -10.52 -23.32
C VAL A 18 3.82 -9.69 -23.45
N ILE A 19 4.11 -9.12 -24.62
CA ILE A 19 5.29 -8.26 -24.83
C ILE A 19 5.24 -7.02 -23.93
N MET A 20 4.07 -6.40 -23.79
CA MET A 20 3.85 -5.27 -22.89
C MET A 20 4.18 -5.66 -21.45
N VAL A 21 3.62 -6.77 -20.95
CA VAL A 21 3.87 -7.29 -19.60
C VAL A 21 5.35 -7.60 -19.39
N LEU A 22 6.03 -8.23 -20.36
CA LEU A 22 7.46 -8.53 -20.29
C LEU A 22 8.32 -7.27 -20.23
N LYS A 23 8.02 -6.23 -21.03
CA LYS A 23 8.73 -4.95 -20.96
C LYS A 23 8.53 -4.25 -19.62
N ILE A 24 7.33 -4.30 -19.06
CA ILE A 24 7.05 -3.71 -17.74
C ILE A 24 7.75 -4.49 -16.62
N ALA A 25 7.72 -5.83 -16.66
CA ALA A 25 8.44 -6.67 -15.72
C ALA A 25 9.96 -6.44 -15.79
N SER A 26 10.50 -6.23 -16.99
CA SER A 26 11.92 -5.89 -17.21
C SER A 26 12.28 -4.50 -16.66
N ARG A 27 11.39 -3.50 -16.82
CA ARG A 27 11.54 -2.17 -16.21
C ARG A 27 11.56 -2.20 -14.67
N GLY A 28 10.98 -3.22 -14.05
CA GLY A 28 11.02 -3.42 -12.60
C GLY A 28 12.40 -3.81 -12.04
N LYS A 29 13.38 -4.12 -12.91
CA LYS A 29 14.79 -4.34 -12.54
C LYS A 29 15.61 -3.05 -12.51
N THR A 30 15.00 -1.90 -12.19
CA THR A 30 15.81 -0.72 -11.88
C THR A 30 16.62 -1.03 -10.62
N LYS A 31 17.94 -0.87 -10.76
CA LYS A 31 18.97 -0.99 -9.72
C LYS A 31 18.39 -0.65 -8.34
N SER A 32 18.66 -1.50 -7.36
CA SER A 32 18.58 -1.14 -5.95
C SER A 32 19.51 0.06 -5.72
N SER A 33 19.03 1.26 -6.02
CA SER A 33 19.42 2.44 -5.26
C SER A 33 19.22 2.03 -3.80
N SER A 34 20.27 2.17 -3.01
CA SER A 34 20.32 1.95 -1.57
C SER A 34 19.31 2.85 -0.86
N SER A 35 18.03 2.64 -1.10
CA SER A 35 16.97 3.27 -0.33
C SER A 35 17.06 2.66 1.05
N ASN A 36 17.14 3.51 2.08
CA ASN A 36 17.10 3.15 3.49
C ASN A 36 15.73 2.58 3.91
N LEU A 37 15.09 1.79 3.04
CA LEU A 37 13.82 1.15 3.29
C LEU A 37 14.07 -0.13 4.10
N PRO A 38 13.14 -0.46 5.01
CA PRO A 38 13.16 -1.73 5.72
C PRO A 38 13.13 -2.92 4.74
N PRO A 39 13.58 -4.11 5.17
CA PRO A 39 13.46 -5.33 4.38
C PRO A 39 11.99 -5.63 4.03
N GLY A 40 11.74 -6.45 3.02
CA GLY A 40 10.38 -6.82 2.65
C GLY A 40 10.28 -7.84 1.52
N PRO A 41 9.09 -8.44 1.33
CA PRO A 41 8.84 -9.37 0.25
C PRO A 41 8.96 -8.70 -1.13
N ARG A 42 9.37 -9.50 -2.13
CA ARG A 42 9.41 -9.04 -3.53
C ARG A 42 8.02 -8.60 -3.99
N LYS A 43 8.00 -7.47 -4.70
CA LYS A 43 6.79 -6.82 -5.23
C LYS A 43 6.57 -7.18 -6.71
N LEU A 44 5.31 -7.33 -7.12
CA LEU A 44 4.96 -7.47 -8.53
C LEU A 44 4.80 -6.08 -9.20
N PRO A 45 4.96 -5.99 -10.53
CA PRO A 45 4.62 -4.77 -11.26
C PRO A 45 3.16 -4.35 -11.02
N PHE A 46 2.92 -3.04 -10.98
CA PHE A 46 1.61 -2.38 -10.75
C PHE A 46 0.95 -2.63 -9.39
N ILE A 47 0.65 -3.88 -9.04
CA ILE A 47 -0.10 -4.21 -7.81
C ILE A 47 0.78 -4.26 -6.56
N GLY A 48 2.10 -4.35 -6.73
CA GLY A 48 3.04 -4.47 -5.62
C GLY A 48 2.86 -5.76 -4.82
N ASN A 49 2.63 -5.63 -3.52
CA ASN A 49 2.47 -6.69 -2.52
C ASN A 49 1.00 -7.01 -2.19
N ILE A 50 0.01 -6.41 -2.86
CA ILE A 50 -1.42 -6.67 -2.60
C ILE A 50 -1.75 -8.16 -2.69
N HIS A 51 -1.16 -8.87 -3.66
CA HIS A 51 -1.33 -10.31 -3.86
C HIS A 51 -0.95 -11.17 -2.65
N GLN A 52 -0.09 -10.68 -1.75
CA GLN A 52 0.33 -11.40 -0.54
C GLN A 52 -0.68 -11.25 0.61
N LEU A 53 -1.64 -10.34 0.47
CA LEU A 53 -2.70 -10.11 1.44
C LEU A 53 -4.02 -10.80 1.05
N ALA A 54 -4.08 -11.44 -0.12
CA ALA A 54 -5.26 -12.16 -0.58
C ALA A 54 -5.47 -13.48 0.18
N GLY A 55 -6.73 -13.89 0.32
CA GLY A 55 -7.13 -15.22 0.83
C GLY A 55 -7.23 -15.37 2.35
N SER A 56 -6.67 -14.46 3.15
CA SER A 56 -6.87 -14.44 4.61
C SER A 56 -7.12 -13.03 5.12
N LEU A 57 -7.52 -12.88 6.38
CA LEU A 57 -7.68 -11.56 6.98
C LEU A 57 -6.35 -10.80 6.90
N PRO A 58 -6.32 -9.51 6.49
CA PRO A 58 -5.07 -8.80 6.23
C PRO A 58 -4.07 -8.85 7.39
N HIS A 59 -4.54 -8.74 8.64
CA HIS A 59 -3.67 -8.80 9.81
C HIS A 59 -3.05 -10.18 10.07
N HIS A 60 -3.68 -11.28 9.64
CA HIS A 60 -3.07 -12.62 9.66
C HIS A 60 -1.95 -12.73 8.61
N SER A 61 -2.21 -12.30 7.37
CA SER A 61 -1.18 -12.26 6.32
C SER A 61 0.01 -11.38 6.74
N LEU A 62 -0.24 -10.20 7.31
CA LEU A 62 0.81 -9.30 7.80
C LEU A 62 1.62 -9.93 8.95
N ARG A 63 0.98 -10.61 9.90
CA ARG A 63 1.67 -11.35 10.97
C ARG A 63 2.59 -12.43 10.39
N ASN A 64 2.11 -13.19 9.40
CA ASN A 64 2.91 -14.25 8.77
C ASN A 64 4.08 -13.69 7.96
N LEU A 65 3.89 -12.57 7.27
CA LEU A 65 4.97 -11.85 6.61
C LEU A 65 6.00 -11.32 7.62
N ALA A 66 5.56 -10.76 8.74
CA ALA A 66 6.46 -10.26 9.79
C ALA A 66 7.32 -11.38 10.40
N LYS A 67 6.78 -12.60 10.55
CA LYS A 67 7.58 -13.78 10.97
C LYS A 67 8.71 -14.12 9.99
N LYS A 68 8.56 -13.78 8.70
CA LYS A 68 9.52 -14.12 7.64
C LYS A 68 10.50 -13.00 7.32
N TYR A 69 10.03 -11.75 7.32
CA TYR A 69 10.81 -10.57 6.89
C TYR A 69 11.23 -9.66 8.04
N GLY A 70 10.77 -9.95 9.26
CA GLY A 70 11.05 -9.18 10.46
C GLY A 70 9.88 -8.27 10.88
N PRO A 71 9.90 -7.78 12.13
CA PRO A 71 8.82 -6.99 12.71
C PRO A 71 8.75 -5.54 12.20
N PHE A 72 9.72 -5.10 11.40
CA PHE A 72 9.75 -3.80 10.74
C PHE A 72 10.09 -4.02 9.27
N MET A 73 9.05 -3.94 8.43
CA MET A 73 9.18 -4.32 7.02
C MET A 73 8.46 -3.34 6.09
N HIS A 74 8.89 -3.30 4.83
CA HIS A 74 8.31 -2.48 3.78
C HIS A 74 7.43 -3.31 2.84
N LEU A 75 6.26 -2.77 2.52
CA LEU A 75 5.35 -3.27 1.50
C LEU A 75 4.96 -2.14 0.55
N ARG A 76 4.64 -2.47 -0.69
CA ARG A 76 4.04 -1.57 -1.66
C ARG A 76 2.64 -2.04 -2.01
N LEU A 77 1.60 -1.34 -1.56
CA LEU A 77 0.21 -1.70 -1.82
C LEU A 77 -0.29 -0.91 -3.04
N GLY A 78 -0.10 -1.48 -4.23
CA GLY A 78 -0.28 -0.75 -5.49
C GLY A 78 0.77 0.38 -5.60
N GLU A 79 0.31 1.62 -5.57
CA GLU A 79 1.16 2.80 -5.58
C GLU A 79 1.55 3.30 -4.18
N VAL A 80 0.90 2.77 -3.13
CA VAL A 80 1.10 3.23 -1.76
C VAL A 80 2.30 2.55 -1.10
N SER A 81 3.30 3.35 -0.73
CA SER A 81 4.43 2.90 0.09
C SER A 81 3.97 2.70 1.54
N THR A 82 4.15 1.49 2.09
CA THR A 82 3.62 1.11 3.39
C THR A 82 4.70 0.49 4.26
N VAL A 83 4.89 1.00 5.46
CA VAL A 83 5.74 0.38 6.49
C VAL A 83 4.84 -0.37 7.46
N VAL A 84 5.18 -1.63 7.73
CA VAL A 84 4.46 -2.48 8.67
C VAL A 84 5.30 -2.64 9.92
N VAL A 85 4.65 -2.39 11.06
CA VAL A 85 5.23 -2.49 12.40
C VAL A 85 4.52 -3.61 13.14
N SER A 86 5.27 -4.56 13.69
CA SER A 86 4.74 -5.77 14.33
C SER A 86 5.47 -6.15 15.62
N SER A 87 6.17 -5.22 16.26
CA SER A 87 6.70 -5.36 17.62
C SER A 87 6.26 -4.20 18.52
N ALA A 88 6.22 -4.45 19.82
CA ALA A 88 5.90 -3.42 20.81
C ALA A 88 6.93 -2.28 20.83
N GLU A 89 8.20 -2.61 20.63
CA GLU A 89 9.30 -1.64 20.57
C GLU A 89 9.10 -0.64 19.43
N PHE A 90 8.91 -1.12 18.19
CA PHE A 90 8.67 -0.24 17.04
C PHE A 90 7.32 0.47 17.12
N ALA A 91 6.29 -0.18 17.70
CA ALA A 91 5.00 0.48 17.92
C ALA A 91 5.14 1.65 18.89
N ARG A 92 5.93 1.51 19.97
CA ARG A 92 6.24 2.61 20.89
C ARG A 92 6.95 3.76 20.17
N GLU A 93 7.91 3.45 19.30
CA GLU A 93 8.62 4.47 18.52
C GLU A 93 7.67 5.26 17.61
N VAL A 94 6.75 4.59 16.91
CA VAL A 94 5.81 5.23 15.98
C VAL A 94 4.66 5.95 16.69
N MET A 95 4.10 5.34 17.74
CA MET A 95 2.87 5.82 18.37
C MET A 95 3.09 6.70 19.60
N LYS A 96 4.32 6.79 20.13
CA LYS A 96 4.66 7.64 21.28
C LYS A 96 5.87 8.52 21.01
N THR A 97 7.03 7.94 20.67
CA THR A 97 8.26 8.73 20.54
C THR A 97 8.17 9.74 19.39
N HIS A 98 7.62 9.31 18.25
CA HIS A 98 7.48 10.12 17.04
C HIS A 98 6.01 10.30 16.63
N ASP A 99 5.11 10.32 17.61
CA ASP A 99 3.66 10.31 17.40
C ASP A 99 3.20 11.47 16.50
N ALA A 100 3.70 12.68 16.70
CA ALA A 100 3.37 13.86 15.90
C ALA A 100 3.78 13.71 14.42
N THR A 101 4.89 13.04 14.15
CA THR A 101 5.37 12.76 12.78
C THR A 101 4.45 11.76 12.06
N PHE A 102 3.95 10.76 12.78
CA PHE A 102 3.07 9.71 12.23
C PHE A 102 1.57 9.96 12.46
N ALA A 103 1.20 11.10 13.06
CA ALA A 103 -0.18 11.38 13.43
C ALA A 103 -1.09 11.66 12.21
N SER A 104 -0.52 12.08 11.08
CA SER A 104 -1.31 12.42 9.90
C SER A 104 -1.95 11.18 9.25
N ARG A 105 -3.16 11.35 8.70
CA ARG A 105 -3.93 10.27 8.06
C ARG A 105 -3.72 10.28 6.54
N PRO A 106 -3.62 9.10 5.91
CA PRO A 106 -3.58 9.02 4.45
C PRO A 106 -4.88 9.54 3.86
N HIS A 107 -4.80 10.17 2.68
CA HIS A 107 -5.99 10.58 1.95
C HIS A 107 -6.66 9.34 1.34
N LEU A 108 -7.87 9.04 1.80
CA LEU A 108 -8.69 7.93 1.33
C LEU A 108 -9.99 8.48 0.76
N LEU A 109 -10.28 8.25 -0.52
CA LEU A 109 -11.49 8.75 -1.17
C LEU A 109 -12.77 8.30 -0.43
N ALA A 110 -12.80 7.04 0.01
CA ALA A 110 -13.90 6.52 0.81
C ALA A 110 -14.10 7.33 2.10
N ALA A 111 -13.00 7.66 2.81
CA ALA A 111 -13.06 8.49 4.01
C ALA A 111 -13.55 9.90 3.67
N THR A 112 -13.08 10.50 2.58
CA THR A 112 -13.54 11.81 2.09
C THR A 112 -15.07 11.81 1.87
N ILE A 113 -15.62 10.76 1.28
CA ILE A 113 -17.06 10.65 1.01
C ILE A 113 -17.84 10.44 2.32
N VAL A 114 -17.48 9.46 3.13
CA VAL A 114 -18.28 9.06 4.32
C VAL A 114 -18.05 9.98 5.53
N SER A 115 -16.98 10.77 5.52
CA SER A 115 -16.56 11.63 6.65
C SER A 115 -16.57 13.12 6.28
N TYR A 116 -17.47 13.53 5.40
CA TYR A 116 -17.66 14.93 5.00
C TYR A 116 -16.33 15.63 4.67
N ASN A 117 -15.65 15.14 3.64
CA ASN A 117 -14.32 15.60 3.24
C ASN A 117 -13.22 15.33 4.30
N ALA A 118 -13.30 14.19 5.00
CA ALA A 118 -12.37 13.80 6.06
C ALA A 118 -12.20 14.88 7.15
N THR A 119 -13.28 15.54 7.54
CA THR A 119 -13.28 16.60 8.56
C THR A 119 -13.60 16.08 9.97
N ASN A 120 -13.77 14.78 10.16
CA ASN A 120 -14.00 14.20 11.48
C ASN A 120 -12.70 13.91 12.25
N ILE A 121 -12.82 13.60 13.55
CA ILE A 121 -11.70 13.34 14.45
C ILE A 121 -10.84 12.11 14.05
N VAL A 122 -11.41 11.18 13.27
CA VAL A 122 -10.77 9.91 12.90
C VAL A 122 -9.87 10.05 11.67
N PHE A 123 -10.35 10.76 10.64
CA PHE A 123 -9.70 10.85 9.32
C PHE A 123 -9.10 12.22 8.98
N ALA A 124 -9.38 13.27 9.77
CA ALA A 124 -8.75 14.57 9.54
C ALA A 124 -7.23 14.49 9.61
N LYS A 125 -6.57 15.25 8.71
CA LYS A 125 -5.12 15.41 8.73
C LYS A 125 -4.69 16.06 10.04
N TYR A 126 -3.55 15.63 10.57
CA TYR A 126 -3.00 16.23 11.77
C TYR A 126 -2.62 17.69 11.52
N GLY A 127 -2.99 18.57 12.45
CA GLY A 127 -2.82 20.02 12.35
C GLY A 127 -3.71 20.73 13.37
N ASP A 128 -3.76 22.06 13.30
CA ASP A 128 -4.50 22.87 14.27
C ASP A 128 -5.99 22.53 14.33
N TYR A 129 -6.60 22.27 13.17
CA TYR A 129 -7.98 21.82 13.07
C TYR A 129 -8.24 20.53 13.86
N TRP A 130 -7.44 19.49 13.63
CA TRP A 130 -7.57 18.23 14.35
C TRP A 130 -7.31 18.41 15.86
N ARG A 131 -6.31 19.24 16.23
CA ARG A 131 -6.02 19.55 17.65
C ARG A 131 -7.19 20.25 18.32
N GLN A 132 -7.88 21.15 17.61
CA GLN A 132 -9.09 21.82 18.11
C GLN A 132 -10.25 20.83 18.25
N LEU A 133 -10.50 19.98 17.25
CA LEU A 133 -11.51 18.91 17.37
C LEU A 133 -11.26 18.01 18.57
N ARG A 134 -9.99 17.64 18.81
CA ARG A 134 -9.61 16.77 19.93
C ARG A 134 -9.88 17.42 21.29
N LYS A 135 -9.73 18.74 21.41
CA LYS A 135 -10.07 19.49 22.63
C LYS A 135 -11.56 19.50 22.95
N PHE A 136 -12.42 19.46 21.94
CA PHE A 136 -13.88 19.40 22.14
C PHE A 136 -14.40 17.99 22.44
N ALA A 137 -13.66 16.96 22.05
CA ALA A 137 -14.03 15.56 22.27
C ALA A 137 -13.59 15.00 23.64
N HIS A 138 -12.84 15.79 24.41
CA HIS A 138 -12.38 15.50 25.78
C HIS A 138 -13.09 16.41 26.77
#